data_AF-A0A2U3KVD3-F1
#
_entry.id   AF-A0A2U3KVD3-F1
#
_cell.length_a   1.000
_cell.length_b   1.000
_cell.length_c   1.000
_cell.angle_alpha   90.00
_cell.angle_beta   90.00
_cell.angle_gamma   90.00
#
_symmetry.space_group_name_H-M   'P 1'
#
loop_
_entity.id
_entity.type
_entity.pdbx_description
1 polymer ?
#
loop_
_entity_poly.entity_id
_entity_poly.type
_entity_poly.pdbx_seq_one_letter_code
_entity_poly.pdbx_strand_id
1 'polypeptide(L)' 'MLEWLDLRSLRQYACVSERTLRDWIHRDVDPLPAVRVGCKILVRRSEFDRWLEAHRVTHIDLGCIVDELVAGVKGLD' A
#
# COMPACT_ATOMS: atom_id res chain seq x y z
N MET A 1 20.68 -8.75 11.29
CA MET A 1 19.69 -7.76 10.80
C MET A 1 18.48 -7.80 11.73
N LEU A 2 17.88 -6.66 12.06
CA LEU A 2 16.65 -6.64 12.85
C LEU A 2 15.52 -7.22 12.01
N GLU A 3 14.96 -8.35 12.45
CA GLU A 3 13.88 -9.03 11.74
C GLU A 3 12.52 -8.35 11.94
N TRP A 4 12.35 -7.63 13.06
CA TRP A 4 11.14 -6.92 13.43
C TRP A 4 11.40 -5.42 13.46
N LEU A 5 10.57 -4.66 12.75
CA LEU A 5 10.67 -3.22 12.59
C LEU A 5 9.45 -2.55 13.24
N ASP A 6 9.68 -1.55 14.06
CA ASP A 6 8.61 -0.65 14.49
C ASP A 6 8.34 0.44 13.45
N LEU A 7 7.27 1.21 13.64
CA LEU A 7 6.87 2.24 12.67
C LEU A 7 7.96 3.27 12.37
N ARG A 8 8.82 3.61 13.35
CA ARG A 8 9.93 4.55 13.13
C ARG A 8 11.03 3.91 12.28
N SER A 9 11.31 2.63 12.51
CA SER A 9 12.27 1.87 11.70
C SER A 9 11.75 1.64 10.28
N LEU A 10 10.46 1.30 10.12
CA LEU A 10 9.81 1.18 8.81
C LEU A 10 9.80 2.50 8.03
N ARG A 11 9.52 3.62 8.70
CA ARG A 11 9.59 4.96 8.10
C ARG A 11 10.94 5.22 7.45
N GLN A 12 12.01 4.85 8.14
CA GLN A 12 13.39 5.01 7.64
C GLN A 12 13.71 3.98 6.55
N TYR A 13 13.22 2.75 6.69
CA TYR A 13 13.44 1.67 5.73
C TYR A 13 12.80 1.95 4.37
N ALA A 14 11.53 2.36 4.36
CA ALA A 14 10.74 2.55 3.14
C ALA A 14 10.63 4.02 2.69
N CYS A 15 11.21 4.96 3.45
CA CYS A 15 11.15 6.40 3.17
C CYS A 15 9.71 6.95 3.06
N VAL A 16 8.78 6.42 3.87
CA VAL A 16 7.36 6.84 3.90
C VAL A 16 6.95 7.30 5.29
N SER A 17 5.99 8.22 5.41
CA SER A 17 5.53 8.72 6.70
C SER A 17 4.84 7.64 7.55
N GLU A 18 4.91 7.76 8.87
CA GLU A 18 4.22 6.83 9.78
C GLU A 18 2.70 6.88 9.65
N ARG A 19 2.14 8.00 9.16
CA ARG A 19 0.73 8.11 8.82
C ARG A 19 0.37 7.14 7.68
N THR A 20 1.19 7.10 6.62
CA THR A 20 1.01 6.18 5.49
C THR A 20 1.15 4.73 5.91
N LEU A 21 2.13 4.42 6.77
CA LEU A 21 2.27 3.07 7.33
C LEU A 21 1.04 2.66 8.14
N ARG A 22 0.49 3.57 8.96
CA ARG A 22 -0.75 3.31 9.70
C ARG A 22 -1.94 3.14 8.75
N ASP A 23 -2.04 3.92 7.68
CA ASP A 23 -3.07 3.72 6.65
C ASP A 23 -3.01 2.30 6.11
N TRP A 24 -1.84 1.85 5.65
CA TRP A 24 -1.66 0.50 5.09
C TRP A 24 -2.03 -0.61 6.08
N ILE A 25 -1.74 -0.44 7.36
CA ILE A 25 -2.09 -1.42 8.41
C ILE A 25 -3.61 -1.50 8.62
N HIS A 26 -4.33 -0.39 8.47
CA HIS A 26 -5.78 -0.32 8.72
C HIS A 26 -6.61 -0.41 7.44
N ARG A 27 -6.00 -0.74 6.28
CA ARG A 27 -6.75 -0.96 5.04
C ARG A 27 -7.68 -2.16 5.18
N ASP A 28 -8.83 -2.07 4.52
CA ASP A 28 -9.80 -3.16 4.46
C ASP A 28 -9.34 -4.28 3.51
N VAL A 29 -8.73 -3.89 2.39
CA VAL A 29 -8.22 -4.81 1.37
C VAL A 29 -6.71 -4.83 1.39
N ASP A 30 -6.15 -6.04 1.48
CA ASP A 30 -4.70 -6.35 1.55
C ASP A 30 -3.91 -5.48 2.56
N PRO A 31 -4.30 -5.46 3.86
CA PRO A 31 -3.60 -4.66 4.87
C PRO A 31 -2.16 -5.12 5.08
N LEU A 32 -1.30 -4.17 5.44
CA LEU A 32 0.07 -4.47 5.82
C LEU A 32 0.10 -5.38 7.07
N PRO A 33 0.69 -6.59 7.01
CA PRO A 33 0.74 -7.50 8.15
C PRO A 33 1.56 -6.92 9.29
N ALA A 34 0.90 -6.67 10.41
CA ALA A 34 1.50 -6.07 11.60
C ALA A 34 1.08 -6.80 12.88
N VAL A 35 1.99 -6.86 13.84
CA VAL A 35 1.76 -7.42 15.18
C VAL A 35 1.74 -6.29 16.18
N ARG A 36 0.71 -6.24 17.02
CA ARG A 36 0.62 -5.30 18.13
C ARG A 36 1.00 -5.98 19.44
N VAL A 37 2.07 -5.50 20.08
CA VAL A 37 2.53 -5.96 21.39
C VAL A 37 2.36 -4.80 22.38
N GLY A 38 1.32 -4.88 23.21
CA GLY A 38 0.90 -3.76 24.07
C GLY A 38 0.54 -2.53 23.22
N CYS A 39 1.28 -1.43 23.43
CA CYS A 39 1.10 -0.19 22.66
C CYS A 39 2.00 -0.09 21.42
N LYS A 40 2.87 -1.07 21.16
CA LYS A 40 3.85 -1.03 20.08
C LYS A 40 3.39 -1.86 18.89
N ILE A 41 3.50 -1.29 17.69
CA ILE A 41 3.28 -2.00 16.42
C ILE A 41 4.63 -2.42 15.86
N LEU A 42 4.74 -3.69 15.48
CA LEU A 42 5.91 -4.30 14.88
C LEU A 42 5.51 -4.99 13.58
N VAL A 43 6.38 -4.93 12.58
CA VAL A 43 6.22 -5.58 11.28
C VAL A 43 7.47 -6.40 11.02
N ARG A 44 7.28 -7.64 10.57
CA ARG A 44 8.42 -8.48 10.17
C ARG A 44 8.94 -7.96 8.83
N ARG A 45 10.24 -7.69 8.73
CA ARG A 45 10.84 -7.11 7.53
C ARG A 45 10.54 -7.94 6.27
N SER A 46 10.73 -9.25 6.33
CA SER A 46 10.50 -10.13 5.18
C SER A 46 9.04 -10.10 4.69
N GLU A 47 8.08 -9.95 5.60
CA GLU A 47 6.67 -9.83 5.23
C GLU A 47 6.35 -8.46 4.64
N PHE A 48 6.98 -7.40 5.17
CA PHE A 48 6.89 -6.06 4.60
C PHE A 48 7.42 -6.02 3.16
N ASP A 49 8.61 -6.59 2.91
CA ASP A 49 9.20 -6.66 1.58
C ASP A 49 8.29 -7.46 0.63
N ARG A 50 7.78 -8.62 1.05
CA ARG A 50 6.84 -9.43 0.26
C ARG A 50 5.53 -8.68 -0.05
N TRP A 51 5.01 -7.94 0.93
CA TRP A 51 3.81 -7.13 0.76
C TRP A 51 4.03 -6.00 -0.25
N LEU A 52 5.21 -5.36 -0.24
CA LEU A 52 5.59 -4.38 -1.27
C LEU A 52 5.71 -5.01 -2.66
N GLU A 53 6.26 -6.22 -2.76
CA GLU A 53 6.35 -6.94 -4.03
C GLU A 53 4.96 -7.27 -4.60
N ALA A 54 4.00 -7.62 -3.75
CA ALA A 54 2.61 -7.82 -4.16
C ALA A 54 1.93 -6.52 -4.64
N HIS A 55 2.37 -5.37 -4.11
CA HIS A 55 1.92 -4.04 -4.51
C HIS A 55 2.72 -3.44 -5.68
N ARG A 56 3.54 -4.26 -6.38
CA ARG A 56 4.28 -3.80 -7.55
C ARG A 56 3.31 -3.31 -8.62
N VAL A 57 3.41 -2.03 -8.96
CA VAL A 57 2.75 -1.45 -10.14
C VAL A 57 3.37 -2.07 -11.39
N THR A 58 2.74 -3.13 -11.89
CA THR A 58 3.19 -3.86 -13.06
C THR A 58 2.43 -3.32 -14.26
N HIS A 59 2.91 -2.22 -14.82
CA HIS A 59 2.35 -1.51 -15.98
C HIS A 59 1.03 -0.77 -15.70
N ILE A 60 0.94 0.44 -16.24
CA ILE A 60 -0.24 1.31 -16.19
C ILE A 60 -1.29 0.67 -17.11
N ASP A 61 -2.30 0.05 -16.53
CA ASP A 61 -3.49 -0.32 -17.29
C ASP A 61 -4.22 0.98 -17.64
N LEU A 62 -4.02 1.45 -18.87
CA LEU A 62 -4.75 2.55 -19.52
C LEU A 62 -6.26 2.27 -19.65
N GLY A 63 -6.77 1.16 -19.10
CA GLY A 63 -8.16 0.74 -19.14
C GLY A 63 -9.13 1.65 -18.36
N CYS A 64 -8.66 2.45 -17.41
CA CYS A 64 -9.53 3.40 -16.70
C CYS A 64 -9.75 4.74 -17.42
N ILE A 65 -9.11 5.00 -18.58
CA ILE A 65 -9.36 6.23 -19.36
C ILE A 65 -10.49 6.02 -20.41
N VAL A 66 -11.03 4.82 -20.56
CA VAL A 66 -11.99 4.52 -21.65
C VAL A 66 -13.46 4.74 -21.26
N ASP A 67 -13.78 4.93 -19.97
CA ASP A 67 -15.18 5.12 -19.55
C ASP A 67 -15.66 6.60 -19.68
N GLU A 68 -14.75 7.58 -19.62
CA GLU A 68 -15.12 9.00 -19.78
C GLU A 68 -15.25 9.46 -21.24
N LEU A 69 -14.64 8.76 -22.22
CA LEU A 69 -14.70 9.16 -23.64
C LEU A 69 -15.92 8.59 -24.39
N VAL A 70 -16.43 7.42 -24.00
CA VAL A 70 -17.61 6.80 -24.66
C VAL A 70 -18.94 7.43 -24.23
N ALA A 71 -18.98 8.11 -23.09
CA ALA A 71 -20.14 8.90 -22.68
C ALA A 71 -20.32 10.20 -23.49
N GLY A 72 -19.26 10.69 -24.15
CA GLY A 72 -19.31 11.91 -24.97
C GLY A 72 -19.85 11.72 -26.39
N VAL A 73 -19.96 10.48 -26.89
CA VAL A 73 -20.40 10.17 -28.27
C VAL A 73 -21.79 9.53 -28.33
N LYS A 74 -22.66 9.85 -27.36
CA LYS A 74 -24.10 9.52 -27.41
C LYS A 74 -25.02 10.75 -27.33
N GLY A 75 -24.47 11.94 -27.60
CA GLY A 75 -25.19 13.21 -27.50
C GLY A 75 -25.03 14.12 -28.73
N LEU A 76 -24.94 13.56 -29.93
CA LEU A 76 -25.23 14.31 -31.17
C LEU A 76 -26.31 13.54 -31.93
N ASP A 77 -27.55 13.98 -31.71
CA ASP A 77 -28.65 13.87 -32.68
C ASP A 77 -28.32 14.75 -33.90
#